data_AF-F1Z4L4-F1
#
_entry.id   AF-F1Z4L4-F1
#
_cell.length_a   1.000
_cell.length_b   1.000
_cell.length_c   1.000
_cell.angle_alpha   90.00
_cell.angle_beta   90.00
_cell.angle_gamma   90.00
#
_symmetry.space_group_name_H-M   'P 1'
#
loop_
_entity.id
_entity.type
_entity.pdbx_description
1 polymer ?
#
loop_
_entity_poly.entity_id
_entity_poly.type
_entity_poly.pdbx_seq_one_letter_code
_entity_poly.pdbx_strand_id
1 'polypeptide(L)'
;MLTDSERFAFTARRIHGFASTGNAYDATQTDDRISSGDTLLILPEGVVGVAHCWPFAVTQMTGKLHGVQPKAHEALGDFAAAFNINTADIEAAIALAMALGFAIDPALAALIAPIA
;
A
#
# COMPACT_ATOMS: atom_id res chain seq x y z
N MET A 1 -18.43 -24.00 10.40
CA MET A 1 -17.06 -24.54 10.59
C MET A 1 -16.31 -24.28 9.30
N LEU A 2 -15.10 -23.70 9.33
CA LEU A 2 -14.32 -23.50 8.11
C LEU A 2 -13.89 -24.86 7.54
N THR A 3 -13.97 -25.00 6.22
CA THR A 3 -13.39 -26.14 5.50
C THR A 3 -11.89 -26.25 5.74
N ASP A 4 -11.29 -27.42 5.52
CA ASP A 4 -9.84 -27.58 5.60
C ASP A 4 -9.12 -26.64 4.63
N SER A 5 -9.69 -26.41 3.44
CA SER A 5 -9.14 -25.48 2.45
C SER A 5 -9.16 -24.03 2.94
N GLU A 6 -10.25 -23.57 3.56
CA GLU A 6 -10.35 -22.21 4.09
C GLU A 6 -9.41 -21.95 5.28
N ARG A 7 -9.10 -22.98 6.08
CA ARG A 7 -8.19 -22.84 7.23
C ARG A 7 -6.76 -22.51 6.84
N PHE A 8 -6.35 -22.88 5.63
CA PHE A 8 -4.99 -22.66 5.12
C PHE A 8 -4.93 -21.68 3.93
N ALA A 9 -6.08 -21.18 3.47
CA ALA A 9 -6.16 -20.16 2.42
C ALA A 9 -5.99 -18.75 2.99
N PHE A 10 -4.82 -18.44 3.56
CA PHE A 10 -4.48 -17.09 3.98
C PHE A 10 -3.14 -16.65 3.42
N THR A 11 -3.06 -15.36 3.08
CA THR A 11 -1.80 -14.68 2.77
C THR A 11 -1.44 -13.80 3.96
N ALA A 12 -0.37 -14.16 4.67
CA ALA A 12 0.13 -13.32 5.74
C ALA A 12 0.67 -12.00 5.14
N ARG A 13 0.30 -10.87 5.75
CA ARG A 13 0.76 -9.53 5.35
C ARG A 13 1.56 -8.90 6.48
N ARG A 14 2.65 -8.21 6.12
CA ARG A 14 3.46 -7.46 7.09
C ARG A 14 3.09 -5.98 7.04
N ILE A 15 2.96 -5.40 8.23
CA ILE A 15 2.75 -3.97 8.43
C ILE A 15 3.91 -3.46 9.26
N HIS A 16 4.67 -2.52 8.73
CA HIS A 16 5.81 -1.89 9.39
C HIS A 16 5.41 -0.50 9.88
N GLY A 17 5.44 -0.30 11.19
CA GLY A 17 5.09 0.97 11.82
C GLY A 17 6.29 1.90 11.97
N PHE A 18 6.14 3.17 11.60
CA PHE A 18 7.18 4.19 11.76
C PHE A 18 6.66 5.46 12.43
N ALA A 19 7.58 6.20 13.06
CA ALA A 19 7.27 7.49 13.66
C ALA A 19 7.18 8.63 12.63
N SER A 20 7.86 8.48 11.48
CA SER A 20 7.81 9.46 10.39
C SER A 20 7.92 8.80 9.02
N THR A 21 7.42 9.47 7.98
CA THR A 21 7.55 9.01 6.60
C THR A 21 9.00 9.03 6.10
N GLY A 22 9.85 9.91 6.65
CA GLY A 22 11.28 9.90 6.37
C GLY A 22 11.98 8.63 6.86
N ASN A 23 11.68 8.20 8.10
CA ASN A 23 12.22 6.94 8.62
C ASN A 23 11.71 5.73 7.83
N ALA A 24 10.42 5.75 7.45
CA ALA A 24 9.85 4.69 6.63
C ALA A 24 10.57 4.59 5.28
N TYR A 25 10.85 5.72 4.64
CA TYR A 25 11.62 5.77 3.40
C TYR A 25 13.03 5.21 3.57
N ASP A 26 13.80 5.71 4.54
CA ASP A 26 15.18 5.23 4.74
C ASP A 26 15.23 3.73 5.07
N ALA A 27 14.24 3.23 5.82
CA ALA A 27 14.13 1.82 6.15
C ALA A 27 13.88 0.95 4.92
N THR A 28 13.06 1.36 3.95
CA THR A 28 12.85 0.57 2.72
C THR A 28 14.11 0.45 1.87
N GLN A 29 15.11 1.32 2.08
CA GLN A 29 16.38 1.28 1.36
C GLN A 29 17.45 0.41 2.02
N THR A 30 17.30 0.09 3.31
CA THR A 30 18.40 -0.47 4.12
C THR A 30 18.03 -1.66 5.00
N ASP A 31 16.75 -1.86 5.33
CA ASP A 31 16.29 -2.94 6.19
C ASP A 31 15.78 -4.12 5.36
N ASP A 32 16.58 -5.20 5.29
CA ASP A 32 16.27 -6.42 4.54
C ASP A 32 15.00 -7.14 5.01
N ARG A 33 14.40 -6.75 6.14
CA ARG A 33 13.13 -7.30 6.62
C ARG A 33 11.92 -6.67 5.93
N ILE A 34 12.11 -5.56 5.20
CA ILE A 34 11.06 -4.85 4.49
C ILE A 34 11.12 -5.26 3.02
N SER A 35 10.09 -5.98 2.59
CA SER A 35 9.98 -6.44 1.20
C SER A 35 9.07 -5.52 0.38
N SER A 36 9.28 -5.46 -0.94
CA SER A 36 8.36 -4.75 -1.83
C SER A 36 6.94 -5.32 -1.69
N GLY A 37 5.94 -4.45 -1.58
CA GLY A 37 4.54 -4.83 -1.32
C GLY A 37 4.16 -4.86 0.16
N ASP A 38 5.11 -4.84 1.10
CA ASP A 38 4.77 -4.71 2.52
C ASP A 38 4.07 -3.36 2.79
N THR A 39 3.19 -3.33 3.79
CA THR A 39 2.48 -2.10 4.17
C THR A 39 3.33 -1.26 5.12
N LEU A 40 3.41 0.03 4.87
CA LEU A 40 4.03 1.03 5.75
C LEU A 40 2.93 1.79 6.49
N LEU A 41 2.99 1.88 7.81
CA LEU A 41 2.04 2.64 8.63
C LEU A 41 2.77 3.76 9.39
N ILE A 42 2.43 5.00 9.09
CA ILE A 42 2.97 6.19 9.76
C ILE A 42 1.80 6.95 10.38
N LEU A 43 1.31 6.41 11.49
CA LEU A 43 0.09 6.89 12.16
C LEU A 43 0.13 8.39 12.53
N PRO A 44 1.23 8.96 13.06
CA PRO A 44 1.29 10.39 13.41
C PRO A 44 1.14 11.34 12.22
N GLU A 45 1.47 10.88 11.01
CA GLU A 45 1.38 11.68 9.78
C GLU A 45 0.10 11.37 8.99
N GLY A 46 -0.72 10.41 9.44
CA GLY A 46 -1.91 9.98 8.71
C GLY A 46 -1.59 9.28 7.39
N VAL A 47 -0.43 8.61 7.30
CA VAL A 47 0.07 8.01 6.06
C VAL A 47 0.06 6.49 6.16
N VAL A 48 -0.52 5.86 5.14
CA VAL A 48 -0.29 4.45 4.82
C VAL A 48 0.36 4.39 3.45
N GLY A 49 1.38 3.57 3.31
CA GLY A 49 2.09 3.39 2.05
C GLY A 49 2.41 1.94 1.75
N VAL A 50 3.00 1.73 0.58
CA VAL A 50 3.50 0.44 0.11
C VAL A 50 5.01 0.53 -0.02
N ALA A 51 5.70 -0.44 0.59
CA ALA A 51 7.14 -0.55 0.51
C ALA A 51 7.57 -0.90 -0.91
N HIS A 52 8.62 -0.21 -1.39
CA HIS A 52 9.30 -0.45 -2.65
C HIS A 52 10.64 0.33 -2.61
N CYS A 53 11.50 0.19 -3.63
CA CYS A 53 12.72 1.02 -3.71
C CYS A 53 12.43 2.53 -3.90
N TRP A 54 11.20 2.84 -4.29
CA TRP A 54 10.57 4.16 -4.28
C TRP A 54 9.21 4.00 -3.60
N PRO A 55 9.15 4.01 -2.25
CA PRO A 55 7.92 3.72 -1.53
C PRO A 55 6.90 4.82 -1.78
N PHE A 56 5.64 4.44 -1.96
CA PHE A 56 4.56 5.36 -2.29
C PHE A 56 3.44 5.31 -1.26
N ALA A 57 2.77 6.45 -1.06
CA ALA A 57 1.61 6.53 -0.19
C ALA A 57 0.34 6.10 -0.95
N VAL A 58 -0.55 5.38 -0.27
CA VAL A 58 -1.93 5.15 -0.74
C VAL A 58 -2.90 6.20 -0.20
N THR A 59 -2.48 6.94 0.82
CA THR A 59 -3.21 8.07 1.37
C THR A 59 -2.93 9.35 0.59
N GLN A 60 -3.87 10.29 0.60
CA GLN A 60 -3.72 11.61 0.00
C GLN A 60 -2.56 12.38 0.63
N MET A 61 -2.33 12.20 1.94
CA MET A 61 -1.12 12.67 2.60
C MET A 61 0.02 11.73 2.25
N THR A 62 1.08 12.26 1.64
CA THR A 62 2.24 11.46 1.22
C THR A 62 3.46 11.62 2.15
N GLY A 63 3.54 12.75 2.86
CA GLY A 63 4.72 13.08 3.66
C GLY A 63 5.99 13.09 2.79
N LYS A 64 6.95 12.23 3.14
CA LYS A 64 8.19 11.98 2.37
C LYS A 64 8.11 10.80 1.41
N LEU A 65 7.02 10.04 1.40
CA LEU A 65 6.79 8.99 0.41
C LEU A 65 6.38 9.59 -0.93
N HIS A 66 6.52 8.80 -2.00
CA HIS A 66 6.08 9.21 -3.32
C HIS A 66 4.56 9.28 -3.41
N GLY A 67 4.05 10.31 -4.09
CA GLY A 67 2.71 10.28 -4.65
C GLY A 67 2.65 9.38 -5.87
N VAL A 68 1.44 9.00 -6.26
CA VAL A 68 1.20 8.15 -7.42
C VAL A 68 0.65 8.96 -8.59
N GLN A 69 0.99 8.54 -9.81
CA GLN A 69 0.45 9.13 -11.02
C GLN A 69 0.20 8.03 -12.06
N PRO A 70 -0.84 7.20 -11.88
CA PRO A 70 -1.23 6.20 -12.85
C PRO A 70 -1.51 6.83 -14.22
N LYS A 71 -1.28 6.06 -15.29
CA LYS A 71 -1.60 6.49 -16.65
C LYS A 71 -3.11 6.55 -16.85
N ALA A 72 -3.55 7.38 -17.79
CA ALA A 72 -4.96 7.39 -18.19
C ALA A 72 -5.39 6.00 -18.66
N HIS A 73 -6.52 5.52 -18.13
CA HIS A 73 -7.08 4.19 -18.40
C HIS A 73 -6.23 2.99 -17.93
N GLU A 74 -5.22 3.22 -17.08
CA GLU A 74 -4.48 2.12 -16.44
C GLU A 74 -5.40 1.37 -15.48
N ALA A 75 -5.35 0.03 -15.48
CA ALA A 75 -6.00 -0.77 -14.46
C ALA A 75 -5.09 -0.91 -13.24
N LEU A 76 -5.64 -1.16 -12.05
CA LEU A 76 -4.83 -1.35 -10.84
C LEU A 76 -3.82 -2.50 -10.99
N GLY A 77 -4.15 -3.54 -11.75
CA GLY A 77 -3.24 -4.64 -12.06
C GLY A 77 -2.01 -4.20 -12.86
N ASP A 78 -2.19 -3.34 -13.86
CA ASP A 78 -1.09 -2.80 -14.66
C ASP A 78 -0.19 -1.89 -13.81
N PHE A 79 -0.83 -1.05 -12.98
CA PHE A 79 -0.13 -0.20 -12.04
C PHE A 79 0.72 -1.03 -11.07
N ALA A 80 0.15 -2.06 -10.43
CA ALA A 80 0.88 -2.94 -9.51
C ALA A 80 2.04 -3.69 -10.21
N ALA A 81 1.81 -4.17 -11.43
CA ALA A 81 2.82 -4.86 -12.21
C ALA A 81 4.05 -3.98 -12.53
N ALA A 82 3.86 -2.66 -12.69
CA ALA A 82 4.96 -1.72 -12.90
C ALA A 82 5.95 -1.65 -11.72
N PHE A 83 5.51 -2.03 -10.51
CA PHE A 83 6.35 -2.12 -9.30
C PHE A 83 6.68 -3.58 -8.92
N ASN A 84 6.30 -4.56 -9.73
CA ASN A 84 6.48 -5.98 -9.44
C ASN A 84 5.89 -6.39 -8.07
N ILE A 85 4.73 -5.83 -7.71
CA ILE A 85 3.96 -6.17 -6.50
C ILE A 85 2.57 -6.69 -6.89
N ASN A 86 1.84 -7.27 -5.94
CA ASN A 86 0.48 -7.74 -6.21
C ASN A 86 -0.54 -6.62 -6.02
N THR A 87 -1.59 -6.65 -6.82
CA THR A 87 -2.78 -5.79 -6.67
C THR A 87 -3.32 -5.84 -5.25
N ALA A 88 -3.35 -7.04 -4.67
CA ALA A 88 -3.83 -7.29 -3.33
C ALA A 88 -3.03 -6.53 -2.26
N ASP A 89 -1.75 -6.22 -2.48
CA ASP A 89 -0.90 -5.45 -1.55
C ASP A 89 -1.35 -4.00 -1.45
N ILE A 90 -1.67 -3.40 -2.59
CA ILE A 90 -2.22 -2.04 -2.66
C ILE A 90 -3.62 -2.01 -2.06
N GLU A 91 -4.48 -2.97 -2.41
CA GLU A 91 -5.85 -3.07 -1.87
C GLU A 91 -5.86 -3.20 -0.34
N ALA A 92 -4.95 -4.01 0.23
CA ALA A 92 -4.85 -4.16 1.67
C ALA A 92 -4.36 -2.89 2.37
N ALA A 93 -3.39 -2.18 1.78
CA ALA A 93 -2.93 -0.90 2.28
C ALA A 93 -4.06 0.16 2.24
N ILE A 94 -4.83 0.22 1.14
CA ILE A 94 -6.00 1.10 1.00
C ILE A 94 -7.07 0.74 2.04
N ALA A 95 -7.39 -0.54 2.20
CA ALA A 95 -8.37 -1.00 3.17
C ALA A 95 -7.97 -0.63 4.61
N LEU A 96 -6.68 -0.74 4.95
CA LEU A 96 -6.15 -0.29 6.24
C LEU A 96 -6.31 1.23 6.40
N ALA A 97 -5.94 2.02 5.39
CA ALA A 97 -6.07 3.47 5.42
C ALA A 97 -7.54 3.91 5.61
N MET A 98 -8.47 3.28 4.89
CA MET A 98 -9.90 3.52 5.04
C MET A 98 -10.40 3.15 6.45
N ALA A 99 -9.97 2.01 6.99
CA ALA A 99 -10.34 1.58 8.34
C ALA A 99 -9.83 2.54 9.44
N LEU A 100 -8.70 3.21 9.19
CA LEU A 100 -8.14 4.26 10.06
C LEU A 100 -8.75 5.64 9.82
N GLY A 101 -9.62 5.80 8.81
CA GLY A 101 -10.26 7.07 8.48
C GLY A 101 -9.37 8.05 7.70
N PHE A 102 -8.30 7.56 7.05
CA PHE A 102 -7.42 8.40 6.24
C PHE A 102 -7.98 8.56 4.82
N ALA A 103 -7.87 9.77 4.28
CA ALA A 103 -8.25 10.05 2.90
C ALA A 103 -7.31 9.30 1.94
N ILE A 104 -7.88 8.60 0.96
CA ILE A 104 -7.14 7.87 -0.08
C ILE A 104 -6.69 8.84 -1.17
N ASP A 105 -5.53 8.58 -1.76
CA ASP A 105 -5.06 9.33 -2.92
C ASP A 105 -6.12 9.25 -4.06
N PRO A 106 -6.54 10.38 -4.64
CA PRO A 106 -7.62 10.39 -5.64
C PRO A 106 -7.33 9.55 -6.88
N ALA A 107 -6.06 9.44 -7.29
CA ALA A 107 -5.70 8.66 -8.46
C ALA A 107 -5.83 7.16 -8.17
N LEU A 108 -5.41 6.70 -6.98
CA LEU A 108 -5.64 5.32 -6.55
C LEU A 108 -7.13 5.04 -6.30
N ALA A 109 -7.88 5.98 -5.73
CA ALA A 109 -9.32 5.85 -5.53
C ALA A 109 -10.07 5.63 -6.86
N ALA A 110 -9.61 6.27 -7.94
CA ALA A 110 -10.16 6.06 -9.28
C ALA A 110 -9.85 4.66 -9.84
N LEU A 111 -8.71 4.06 -9.49
CA LEU A 111 -8.30 2.73 -9.95
C LEU A 111 -9.08 1.58 -9.29
N ILE A 112 -9.63 1.78 -8.09
CA ILE A 112 -10.43 0.79 -7.36
C ILE A 112 -11.94 0.97 -7.54
N ALA A 113 -12.37 2.05 -8.18
CA ALA A 113 -13.79 2.28 -8.42
C ALA A 113 -14.32 1.22 -9.41
N PRO A 114 -15.48 0.61 -9.15
CA PRO A 114 -16.12 -0.27 -10.14
C PRO A 114 -16.30 0.48 -11.46
N ILE A 115 -15.98 -0.17 -12.59
CA ILE A 115 -16.33 0.37 -13.90
C ILE A 115 -17.85 0.45 -13.96
N ALA A 116 -18.38 1.67 -14.14
CA ALA A 116 -19.82 1.95 -14.23
C ALA A 116 -20.45 1.36 -15.51
#